data_AF-A0A1S2K1A0-F1
#
_entry.id   AF-A0A1S2K1A0-F1
#
_cell.length_a   1.000
_cell.length_b   1.000
_cell.length_c   1.000
_cell.angle_alpha   90.00
_cell.angle_beta   90.00
_cell.angle_gamma   90.00
#
_symmetry.space_group_name_H-M   'P 1'
#
loop_
_entity.id
_entity.type
_entity.pdbx_description
1 polymer ?
#
loop_
_entity_poly.entity_id
_entity_poly.type
_entity_poly.pdbx_seq_one_letter_code
_entity_poly.pdbx_strand_id
1 'polypeptide(L)'
;MDVAHAPHGTRTVRHVVHLPRPEEDVWPALAARHGLRSWLAAVEVLEPRLGGAVVLRWLDDPAGAALSGTVTAWDVERVVEYTFPGGAGRVRFHLEPGEHGDRAATVLRLTHTFDGPEALGEQQEAAWRVRFDRLAAVL
;
A
#
# COMPACT_ATOMS: atom_id res chain seq x y z
N MET A 1 -11.00 -10.77 37.51
CA MET A 1 -10.25 -9.78 36.71
C MET A 1 -10.66 -10.03 35.27
N ASP A 2 -11.65 -9.27 34.81
CA ASP A 2 -12.23 -9.42 33.48
C ASP A 2 -11.27 -8.77 32.48
N VAL A 3 -10.63 -9.57 31.63
CA VAL A 3 -9.75 -9.06 30.58
C VAL A 3 -10.70 -8.64 29.47
N ALA A 4 -11.09 -7.37 29.45
CA ALA A 4 -11.89 -6.81 28.37
C ALA A 4 -11.19 -7.11 27.04
N HIS A 5 -11.77 -8.02 26.25
CA HIS A 5 -11.28 -8.32 24.92
C HIS A 5 -11.52 -7.07 24.08
N ALA A 6 -10.44 -6.40 23.66
CA ALA A 6 -10.55 -5.23 22.81
C ALA A 6 -11.39 -5.59 21.57
N PRO A 7 -12.34 -4.75 21.13
CA PRO A 7 -13.23 -5.10 20.03
C PRO A 7 -12.44 -5.34 18.73
N HIS A 8 -12.56 -6.56 18.20
CA HIS A 8 -12.00 -6.98 16.92
C HIS A 8 -12.97 -6.71 15.76
N GLY A 9 -12.47 -6.31 14.60
CA GLY A 9 -13.29 -6.07 13.40
C GLY A 9 -12.53 -5.44 12.23
N THR A 10 -13.26 -5.03 11.19
CA THR A 10 -12.66 -4.45 9.98
C THR A 10 -12.21 -2.99 10.18
N ARG A 11 -10.88 -2.83 10.17
CA ARG A 11 -10.04 -1.63 9.99
C ARG A 11 -10.12 -1.00 8.60
N THR A 12 -10.10 0.32 8.49
CA THR A 12 -9.68 1.01 7.26
C THR A 12 -8.86 2.26 7.57
N VAL A 13 -7.65 2.31 7.05
CA VAL A 13 -6.74 3.47 7.08
C VAL A 13 -6.70 4.11 5.70
N ARG A 14 -6.69 5.45 5.65
CA ARG A 14 -6.62 6.22 4.40
C ARG A 14 -5.53 7.28 4.47
N HIS A 15 -4.80 7.45 3.38
CA HIS A 15 -3.80 8.50 3.22
C HIS A 15 -3.98 9.19 1.86
N VAL A 16 -3.58 10.45 1.81
CA VAL A 16 -3.46 11.25 0.59
C VAL A 16 -2.04 11.81 0.57
N VAL A 17 -1.33 11.62 -0.55
CA VAL A 17 0.06 12.05 -0.74
C VAL A 17 0.13 12.84 -2.05
N HIS A 18 0.71 14.03 -1.99
CA HIS A 18 0.92 14.87 -3.17
C HIS A 18 2.35 14.68 -3.66
N LEU A 19 2.51 14.31 -4.92
CA LEU A 19 3.80 13.97 -5.53
C LEU A 19 4.04 14.92 -6.72
N PRO A 20 5.19 15.62 -6.78
CA PRO A 20 5.52 16.55 -7.86
C PRO A 20 6.06 15.81 -9.10
N ARG A 21 5.36 14.75 -9.49
CA ARG A 21 5.68 13.85 -10.60
C ARG A 21 4.39 13.46 -11.32
N PRO A 22 4.40 13.29 -12.64
CA PRO A 22 3.23 12.83 -13.39
C PRO A 22 2.89 11.36 -13.07
N GLU A 23 1.68 10.92 -13.42
CA GLU A 23 1.15 9.58 -13.06
C GLU A 23 2.07 8.46 -13.60
N GLU A 24 2.58 8.62 -14.82
CA GLU A 24 3.49 7.67 -15.48
C GLU A 24 4.83 7.47 -14.74
N ASP A 25 5.30 8.49 -14.02
CA ASP A 25 6.54 8.42 -13.24
C ASP A 25 6.30 7.78 -11.87
N VAL A 26 5.13 7.98 -11.28
CA VAL A 26 4.74 7.41 -9.98
C VAL A 26 4.35 5.95 -10.10
N TRP A 27 3.68 5.56 -11.20
CA TRP A 27 3.13 4.23 -11.39
C TRP A 27 4.13 3.08 -11.17
N PRO A 28 5.37 3.11 -11.71
CA PRO A 28 6.37 2.07 -11.46
C PRO A 28 6.69 1.86 -9.98
N ALA A 29 6.64 2.91 -9.15
CA ALA A 29 6.89 2.80 -7.71
C ALA A 29 5.86 1.92 -7.00
N LEU A 30 4.64 1.82 -7.54
CA LEU A 30 3.52 1.07 -6.96
C LEU A 30 3.28 -0.27 -7.67
N ALA A 31 3.62 -0.37 -8.94
CA ALA A 31 3.24 -1.46 -9.84
C ALA A 31 4.44 -2.28 -10.36
N ALA A 32 5.68 -1.92 -10.03
CA ALA A 32 6.86 -2.68 -10.43
C ALA A 32 7.63 -3.23 -9.23
N ARG A 33 8.29 -4.37 -9.43
CA ARG A 33 9.11 -5.03 -8.39
C ARG A 33 10.21 -4.10 -7.86
N HIS A 34 10.92 -3.42 -8.75
CA HIS A 34 12.00 -2.51 -8.36
C HIS A 34 11.45 -1.30 -7.60
N GLY A 35 10.29 -0.79 -8.01
CA GLY A 35 9.60 0.32 -7.36
C GLY A 35 9.14 -0.03 -5.95
N LEU A 36 8.41 -1.12 -5.76
CA LEU A 36 7.96 -1.53 -4.42
C LEU A 36 9.13 -1.81 -3.46
N ARG A 37 10.26 -2.33 -3.98
CA ARG A 37 11.48 -2.60 -3.21
C ARG A 37 12.17 -1.34 -2.68
N SER A 38 11.98 -0.18 -3.30
CA SER A 38 12.67 1.04 -2.88
C SER A 38 12.05 1.68 -1.64
N TRP A 39 10.79 1.38 -1.31
CA TRP A 39 10.08 2.07 -0.22
C TRP A 39 9.17 1.18 0.64
N LEU A 40 8.57 0.13 0.09
CA LEU A 40 7.50 -0.63 0.74
C LEU A 40 7.95 -1.99 1.28
N ALA A 41 8.44 -2.85 0.39
CA ALA A 41 8.63 -4.26 0.69
C ALA A 41 9.71 -4.92 -0.18
N ALA A 42 10.42 -5.90 0.36
CA ALA A 42 11.09 -6.88 -0.48
C ALA A 42 10.03 -7.65 -1.30
N VAL A 43 10.24 -7.77 -2.61
CA VAL A 43 9.28 -8.37 -3.54
C VAL A 43 9.85 -9.68 -4.08
N GLU A 44 9.32 -10.82 -3.64
CA GLU A 44 9.71 -12.15 -4.14
C GLU A 44 8.95 -12.45 -5.44
N VAL A 45 7.65 -12.17 -5.46
CA VAL A 45 6.77 -12.36 -6.62
C VAL A 45 5.91 -11.11 -6.83
N LEU A 46 5.76 -10.72 -8.09
CA LEU A 46 4.75 -9.78 -8.57
C LEU A 46 4.46 -10.15 -10.03
N GLU A 47 3.22 -10.51 -10.30
CA GLU A 47 2.67 -10.67 -11.65
C GLU A 47 1.79 -9.44 -11.94
N PRO A 48 2.24 -8.51 -12.81
CA PRO A 48 1.62 -7.19 -12.99
C PRO A 48 0.35 -7.25 -13.86
N ARG A 49 -0.69 -7.92 -13.36
CA ARG A 49 -1.99 -8.09 -14.00
C ARG A 49 -3.05 -8.44 -12.97
N LEU A 50 -4.32 -8.16 -13.27
CA LEU A 50 -5.45 -8.65 -12.48
C LEU A 50 -5.37 -10.18 -12.29
N GLY A 51 -5.57 -10.65 -11.07
CA GLY A 51 -5.43 -12.05 -10.69
C GLY A 51 -3.98 -12.55 -10.56
N GLY A 52 -2.99 -11.66 -10.76
CA GLY A 52 -1.58 -11.99 -10.65
C GLY A 52 -1.14 -12.27 -9.21
N ALA A 53 -0.22 -13.21 -9.03
CA ALA A 53 0.37 -13.50 -7.73
C ALA A 53 1.26 -12.34 -7.23
N VAL A 54 1.26 -12.13 -5.92
CA VAL A 54 2.16 -11.18 -5.24
C VAL A 54 2.68 -11.81 -3.95
N VAL A 55 3.99 -11.74 -3.72
CA VAL A 55 4.65 -12.20 -2.49
C VAL A 55 5.60 -11.11 -2.00
N LEU A 56 5.29 -10.54 -0.85
CA LEU A 56 5.98 -9.37 -0.28
C LEU A 56 6.44 -9.63 1.16
N ARG A 57 7.50 -8.95 1.57
CA ARG A 57 7.91 -8.84 2.97
C ARG A 57 8.19 -7.38 3.29
N TRP A 58 7.52 -6.82 4.29
CA TRP A 58 7.62 -5.40 4.59
C TRP A 58 9.05 -4.99 4.97
N LEU A 59 9.48 -3.81 4.54
CA LEU A 59 10.82 -3.31 4.89
C LEU A 59 10.93 -2.89 6.37
N ASP A 60 9.82 -2.53 7.01
CA ASP A 60 9.77 -2.16 8.43
C ASP A 60 9.61 -3.37 9.37
N ASP A 61 9.40 -4.56 8.82
CA ASP A 61 9.43 -5.83 9.56
C ASP A 61 10.21 -6.90 8.76
N PRO A 62 11.55 -6.76 8.67
CA PRO A 62 12.38 -7.67 7.87
C PRO A 62 12.46 -9.09 8.47
N ALA A 63 12.22 -9.23 9.78
CA ALA A 63 12.13 -10.52 10.45
C ALA A 63 10.77 -11.20 10.25
N GLY A 64 9.77 -10.45 9.79
CA GLY A 64 8.43 -10.93 9.48
C GLY A 64 8.38 -11.95 8.35
N ALA A 65 7.28 -12.71 8.34
CA ALA A 65 6.99 -13.67 7.29
C ALA A 65 6.62 -12.98 5.97
N ALA A 66 6.94 -13.62 4.85
CA ALA A 66 6.46 -13.19 3.55
C ALA A 66 4.93 -13.36 3.47
N LEU A 67 4.26 -12.35 2.94
CA LEU A 67 2.82 -12.32 2.69
C LEU A 67 2.57 -12.75 1.25
N SER A 68 1.84 -13.85 1.09
CA SER A 68 1.35 -14.29 -0.22
C SER A 68 -0.05 -13.74 -0.47
N GLY A 69 -0.29 -13.23 -1.67
CA GLY A 69 -1.53 -12.58 -2.04
C GLY A 69 -1.73 -12.51 -3.55
N THR A 70 -2.71 -11.69 -3.92
CA THR A 70 -3.15 -11.54 -5.31
C THR A 70 -3.39 -10.07 -5.65
N VAL A 71 -3.08 -9.69 -6.88
CA VAL A 71 -3.49 -8.42 -7.48
C VAL A 71 -4.99 -8.46 -7.77
N THR A 72 -5.78 -7.63 -7.09
CA THR A 72 -7.25 -7.61 -7.20
C THR A 72 -7.80 -6.41 -7.98
N ALA A 73 -6.95 -5.44 -8.30
CA ALA A 73 -7.24 -4.40 -9.28
C ALA A 73 -5.94 -4.00 -10.00
N TRP A 74 -6.06 -3.75 -11.29
CA TRP A 74 -4.95 -3.33 -12.14
C TRP A 74 -5.49 -2.47 -13.28
N ASP A 75 -5.40 -1.16 -13.10
CA ASP A 75 -5.68 -0.15 -14.11
C ASP A 75 -4.41 0.67 -14.30
N VAL A 76 -3.83 0.58 -15.50
CA VAL A 76 -2.48 1.11 -15.76
C VAL A 76 -2.45 2.60 -15.47
N GLU A 77 -1.44 3.05 -14.73
CA GLU A 77 -1.23 4.44 -14.32
C GLU A 77 -2.34 5.02 -13.42
N ARG A 78 -3.30 4.19 -12.97
CA ARG A 78 -4.45 4.66 -12.18
C ARG A 78 -4.67 3.88 -10.90
N VAL A 79 -4.79 2.55 -10.98
CA VAL A 79 -5.16 1.74 -9.81
C VAL A 79 -4.32 0.49 -9.74
N VAL A 80 -3.72 0.26 -8.57
CA VAL A 80 -3.21 -1.05 -8.20
C VAL A 80 -3.73 -1.45 -6.84
N GLU A 81 -4.17 -2.69 -6.71
CA GLU A 81 -4.67 -3.25 -5.46
C GLU A 81 -4.08 -4.64 -5.19
N TYR A 82 -3.54 -4.80 -3.98
CA TYR A 82 -2.99 -6.04 -3.48
C TYR A 82 -3.83 -6.55 -2.32
N THR A 83 -4.23 -7.82 -2.37
CA THR A 83 -4.98 -8.47 -1.29
C THR A 83 -4.19 -9.65 -0.73
N PHE A 84 -4.06 -9.70 0.59
CA PHE A 84 -3.36 -10.71 1.38
C PHE A 84 -4.35 -11.35 2.38
N PRO A 85 -5.17 -12.32 1.96
CA PRO A 85 -6.16 -12.96 2.83
C PRO A 85 -5.51 -13.61 4.05
N GLY A 86 -6.10 -13.44 5.24
CA GLY A 86 -5.53 -13.95 6.49
C GLY A 86 -4.22 -13.30 6.94
N GLY A 87 -3.72 -12.32 6.19
CA GLY A 87 -2.53 -11.52 6.50
C GLY A 87 -2.87 -10.03 6.56
N ALA A 88 -2.19 -9.24 5.73
CA ALA A 88 -2.31 -7.78 5.77
C ALA A 88 -3.64 -7.22 5.22
N GLY A 89 -4.57 -8.04 4.72
CA GLY A 89 -5.82 -7.56 4.14
C GLY A 89 -5.62 -6.91 2.76
N ARG A 90 -6.37 -5.87 2.45
CA ARG A 90 -6.42 -5.23 1.12
C ARG A 90 -5.77 -3.85 1.14
N VAL A 91 -4.78 -3.65 0.28
CA VAL A 91 -4.06 -2.38 0.08
C VAL A 91 -4.35 -1.87 -1.32
N ARG A 92 -5.05 -0.75 -1.44
CA ARG A 92 -5.40 -0.10 -2.71
C ARG A 92 -4.69 1.24 -2.84
N PHE A 93 -4.04 1.45 -3.97
CA PHE A 93 -3.49 2.73 -4.39
C PHE A 93 -4.32 3.25 -5.59
N HIS A 94 -4.67 4.54 -5.55
CA HIS A 94 -5.31 5.24 -6.66
C HIS A 94 -4.51 6.50 -6.96
N LEU A 95 -4.09 6.64 -8.22
CA LEU A 95 -3.44 7.83 -8.75
C LEU A 95 -4.49 8.69 -9.45
N GLU A 96 -4.43 9.98 -9.16
CA GLU A 96 -5.18 11.03 -9.83
C GLU A 96 -4.18 12.10 -10.26
N PRO A 97 -4.45 12.84 -11.35
CA PRO A 97 -3.71 14.07 -11.64
C PRO A 97 -3.69 15.01 -10.43
N GLY A 98 -2.69 15.88 -10.38
CA GLY A 98 -2.55 16.93 -9.38
C GLY A 98 -3.78 17.83 -9.29
N GLU A 99 -3.78 18.70 -8.28
CA GLU A 99 -4.88 19.64 -8.05
C GLU A 99 -5.24 20.42 -9.32
N HIS A 100 -6.54 20.65 -9.53
CA HIS A 100 -7.06 21.29 -10.74
C HIS A 100 -6.70 20.59 -12.07
N GLY A 101 -6.31 19.31 -12.01
CA GLY A 101 -5.95 18.53 -13.20
C GLY A 101 -4.51 18.75 -13.68
N ASP A 102 -3.62 19.25 -12.82
CA ASP A 102 -2.19 19.39 -13.13
C ASP A 102 -1.58 18.01 -13.46
N ARG A 103 -1.22 17.80 -14.72
CA ARG A 103 -0.63 16.54 -15.19
C ARG A 103 0.84 16.40 -14.83
N ALA A 104 1.51 17.46 -14.37
CA ALA A 104 2.89 17.38 -13.90
C ALA A 104 2.99 16.88 -12.44
N ALA A 105 1.86 16.75 -11.75
CA ALA A 105 1.77 16.28 -10.39
C ALA A 105 0.76 15.13 -10.27
N THR A 106 0.85 14.38 -9.18
CA THR A 106 -0.02 13.24 -8.88
C THR A 106 -0.52 13.34 -7.44
N VAL A 107 -1.81 13.08 -7.25
CA VAL A 107 -2.38 12.79 -5.93
C VAL A 107 -2.50 11.28 -5.79
N LEU A 108 -1.68 10.70 -4.90
CA LEU A 108 -1.77 9.30 -4.53
C LEU A 108 -2.72 9.13 -3.33
N ARG A 109 -3.78 8.34 -3.50
CA ARG A 109 -4.68 7.92 -2.43
C ARG A 109 -4.44 6.47 -2.05
N LEU A 110 -4.24 6.23 -0.76
CA LEU A 110 -4.20 4.89 -0.19
C LEU A 110 -5.51 4.59 0.53
N THR A 111 -6.02 3.38 0.33
CA THR A 111 -6.98 2.74 1.25
C THR A 111 -6.44 1.37 1.67
N HIS A 112 -6.20 1.19 2.97
CA HIS A 112 -5.76 -0.09 3.54
C HIS A 112 -6.86 -0.63 4.47
N THR A 113 -7.49 -1.74 4.08
CA THR A 113 -8.55 -2.41 4.85
C THR A 113 -8.05 -3.75 5.38
N PHE A 114 -8.21 -4.00 6.68
CA PHE A 114 -7.70 -5.22 7.36
C PHE A 114 -8.51 -5.49 8.63
N ASP A 115 -8.47 -6.71 9.16
CA ASP A 115 -9.14 -7.05 10.43
C ASP A 115 -8.12 -6.99 11.60
N GLY A 116 -8.55 -6.51 12.77
CA GLY A 116 -7.66 -6.39 13.94
C GLY A 116 -8.31 -5.76 15.17
N PRO A 117 -7.54 -5.40 16.21
CA PRO A 117 -7.96 -4.55 17.34
C PRO A 117 -7.70 -3.05 17.07
N GLU A 118 -8.30 -2.13 17.84
CA GLU A 118 -8.36 -0.69 17.49
C GLU A 118 -6.98 -0.05 17.44
N ALA A 119 -6.14 -0.38 18.42
CA ALA A 119 -4.74 0.03 18.48
C ALA A 119 -3.93 -0.34 17.22
N LEU A 120 -4.30 -1.42 16.51
CA LEU A 120 -3.64 -1.77 15.25
C LEU A 120 -3.94 -0.74 14.14
N GLY A 121 -5.11 -0.09 14.18
CA GLY A 121 -5.45 1.03 13.30
C GLY A 121 -4.44 2.16 13.38
N GLU A 122 -4.22 2.68 14.59
CA GLU A 122 -3.28 3.77 14.86
C GLU A 122 -1.83 3.39 14.50
N GLN A 123 -1.43 2.16 14.80
CA GLN A 123 -0.12 1.62 14.42
C GLN A 123 0.05 1.58 12.90
N GLN A 124 -0.97 1.13 12.16
CA GLN A 124 -0.94 1.09 10.70
C GLN A 124 -0.90 2.49 10.09
N GLU A 125 -1.64 3.46 10.65
CA GLU A 125 -1.53 4.87 10.22
C GLU A 125 -0.11 5.41 10.37
N ALA A 126 0.54 5.13 11.51
CA ALA A 126 1.92 5.55 11.76
C ALA A 126 2.91 4.87 10.81
N ALA A 127 2.77 3.56 10.60
CA ALA A 127 3.62 2.81 9.67
C ALA A 127 3.48 3.33 8.23
N TRP A 128 2.25 3.64 7.78
CA TRP A 128 2.02 4.20 6.45
C TRP A 128 2.66 5.57 6.25
N ARG A 129 2.62 6.46 7.26
CA ARG A 129 3.35 7.75 7.19
C ARG A 129 4.83 7.54 6.91
N VAL A 130 5.48 6.68 7.69
CA VAL A 130 6.92 6.38 7.52
C VAL A 130 7.23 5.77 6.14
N ARG A 131 6.34 4.91 5.62
CA ARG A 131 6.50 4.34 4.27
C ARG A 131 6.37 5.41 3.19
N PHE A 132 5.42 6.34 3.33
CA PHE A 132 5.27 7.44 2.37
C PHE A 132 6.43 8.43 2.40
N ASP A 133 7.06 8.64 3.56
CA ASP A 133 8.31 9.42 3.63
C ASP A 133 9.41 8.76 2.79
N ARG A 134 9.51 7.43 2.80
CA ARG A 134 10.45 6.68 1.93
C ARG A 134 10.07 6.80 0.45
N LEU A 135 8.77 6.69 0.13
CA LEU A 135 8.27 6.85 -1.24
C LEU A 135 8.65 8.23 -1.80
N ALA A 136 8.41 9.29 -1.02
CA ALA A 136 8.73 10.65 -1.42
C ALA A 136 10.24 10.89 -1.57
N ALA A 137 11.08 10.14 -0.87
CA ALA A 137 12.54 10.25 -0.98
C ALA A 137 13.13 9.56 -2.22
N VAL A 138 12.40 8.64 -2.84
CA VAL A 138 12.85 7.86 -4.02
C VAL A 138 12.17 8.28 -5.32
N LEU A 139 11.16 9.14 -5.24
CA LEU A 139 10.51 9.83 -6.35
C LEU A 139 11.09 11.24 -6.50
#